data_AF-A0A8B5YAN1-F1
#
_entry.id   AF-A0A8B5YAN1-F1
#
_cell.length_a   1.000
_cell.length_b   1.000
_cell.length_c   1.000
_cell.angle_alpha   90.00
_cell.angle_beta   90.00
_cell.angle_gamma   90.00
#
_symmetry.space_group_name_H-M   'P 1'
#
loop_
_entity.id
_entity.type
_entity.pdbx_description
1 polymer ?
#
loop_
_entity_poly.entity_id
_entity_poly.type
_entity_poly.pdbx_seq_one_letter_code
_entity_poly.pdbx_strand_id
1 'polypeptide(L)'
;MAEQFLNESNGVFTSAENDGTGKPVTAVYLKNNSEENPLYIKGMQGEPGPKGDKGDKGDPAVIEEKSITHEMLGDNIVRSNNIGTGSVLLVNLNSEVKAKFDDLQKQIDELKGSQASS
;
A
#
# COMPACT_ATOMS: atom_id res chain seq x y z
N MET A 1 60.77 29.09 -19.22
CA MET A 1 59.75 29.88 -19.94
C MET A 1 58.42 29.37 -19.42
N ALA A 2 57.57 30.19 -18.80
CA ALA A 2 56.26 29.70 -18.34
C ALA A 2 55.43 29.35 -19.58
N GLU A 3 54.86 28.15 -19.64
CA GLU A 3 53.89 27.81 -20.67
C GLU A 3 52.69 28.76 -20.51
N GLN A 4 52.55 29.70 -21.44
CA GLN A 4 51.46 30.65 -21.43
C GLN A 4 50.23 29.94 -22.00
N PHE A 5 49.43 29.33 -21.13
CA PHE A 5 48.17 28.72 -21.52
C PHE A 5 47.19 29.84 -21.89
N LEU A 6 46.81 29.89 -23.17
CA LEU A 6 45.77 30.78 -23.69
C LEU A 6 44.58 29.92 -24.10
N ASN A 7 43.38 30.37 -23.76
CA ASN A 7 42.14 29.78 -24.26
C ASN A 7 41.57 30.68 -25.37
N GLU A 8 41.29 30.11 -26.53
CA GLU A 8 40.65 30.84 -27.64
C GLU A 8 39.16 30.52 -27.66
N SER A 9 38.32 31.55 -27.54
CA SER A 9 36.88 31.42 -27.69
C SER A 9 36.35 32.53 -28.59
N ASN A 10 35.69 32.16 -29.69
CA ASN A 10 35.17 33.09 -30.70
C ASN A 10 36.22 34.10 -31.23
N GLY A 11 37.47 33.66 -31.40
CA GLY A 11 38.57 34.50 -31.89
C GLY A 11 39.19 35.44 -30.85
N VAL A 12 38.81 35.32 -29.56
CA VAL A 12 39.40 36.09 -28.45
C VAL A 12 40.24 35.16 -27.59
N PHE A 13 41.49 35.54 -27.35
CA PHE A 13 42.40 34.83 -26.44
C PHE A 13 42.27 35.35 -25.01
N THR A 14 42.04 34.45 -24.06
CA THR A 14 42.03 34.75 -22.62
C THR A 14 43.15 33.99 -21.92
N SER A 15 43.67 34.57 -20.84
CA SER A 15 44.56 33.84 -19.93
C SER A 15 43.85 32.60 -19.42
N ALA A 16 44.53 31.47 -19.49
CA ALA A 16 44.01 30.18 -19.08
C ALA A 16 45.02 29.46 -18.17
N GLU A 17 44.51 28.50 -17.42
CA GLU A 17 45.26 27.65 -16.51
C GLU A 17 45.11 26.19 -16.96
N ASN A 18 46.01 25.32 -16.49
CA ASN A 18 45.87 23.89 -16.65
C ASN A 18 45.42 23.29 -15.31
N ASP A 19 44.20 22.76 -15.26
CA ASP A 19 43.61 22.12 -14.08
C ASP A 19 44.00 20.64 -13.92
N GLY A 20 44.96 20.16 -14.72
CA GLY A 20 45.39 18.76 -14.75
C GLY A 20 44.66 17.90 -15.77
N THR A 21 43.64 18.43 -16.46
CA THR A 21 42.91 17.70 -17.52
C THR A 21 43.55 17.83 -18.91
N GLY A 22 44.58 18.68 -19.05
CA GLY A 22 45.24 18.96 -20.32
C GLY A 22 44.43 19.86 -21.27
N LYS A 23 43.28 20.37 -20.83
CA LYS A 23 42.50 21.40 -21.53
C LYS A 23 42.72 22.76 -20.87
N PRO A 24 42.87 23.85 -21.65
CA PRO A 24 42.98 25.18 -21.08
C PRO A 24 41.65 25.58 -20.42
N VAL A 25 41.70 25.98 -19.15
CA VAL A 25 40.53 26.46 -18.41
C VAL A 25 40.66 27.95 -18.12
N THR A 26 39.58 28.72 -18.29
CA THR A 26 39.55 30.13 -17.91
C THR A 26 38.85 30.26 -16.56
N ALA A 27 39.58 30.67 -15.53
CA ALA A 27 39.01 30.87 -14.20
C ALA A 27 38.05 32.08 -14.19
N VAL A 28 36.87 31.90 -13.61
CA VAL A 28 35.90 32.98 -13.38
C VAL A 28 35.78 33.20 -11.88
N TYR A 29 36.19 34.36 -11.39
CA TYR A 29 36.09 34.72 -9.98
C TYR A 29 34.79 35.46 -9.71
N LEU A 30 33.96 34.86 -8.85
CA LEU A 30 32.69 35.43 -8.43
C LEU A 30 32.85 35.96 -7.00
N LYS A 31 32.63 37.26 -6.79
CA LYS A 31 32.63 37.86 -5.46
C LYS A 31 31.26 37.66 -4.79
N ASN A 32 31.26 37.49 -3.47
CA ASN A 32 30.07 37.45 -2.61
C ASN A 32 29.09 36.28 -2.86
N ASN A 33 29.57 35.11 -3.29
CA ASN A 33 28.77 33.89 -3.24
C ASN A 33 28.78 33.34 -1.80
N SER A 34 27.63 33.32 -1.14
CA SER A 34 27.45 32.85 0.25
C SER A 34 26.09 32.19 0.44
N GLU A 35 25.81 31.63 1.63
CA GLU A 35 24.47 31.11 1.97
C GLU A 35 23.40 32.21 1.91
N GLU A 36 23.77 33.46 2.22
CA GLU A 36 22.88 34.63 2.18
C GLU A 36 22.72 35.22 0.76
N ASN A 37 23.66 34.95 -0.14
CA ASN A 37 23.62 35.39 -1.53
C ASN A 37 24.18 34.30 -2.47
N PRO A 38 23.44 33.20 -2.68
CA PRO A 38 23.90 32.10 -3.51
C PRO A 38 23.75 32.45 -5.00
N LEU A 39 24.76 32.07 -5.81
CA LEU A 39 24.64 32.11 -7.26
C LEU A 39 23.65 31.04 -7.74
N TYR A 40 22.55 31.49 -8.34
CA TYR A 40 21.61 30.60 -9.00
C TYR A 40 21.97 30.42 -10.49
N ILE A 41 22.47 29.23 -10.86
CA ILE A 41 22.66 28.86 -12.25
C ILE A 41 21.33 28.32 -12.78
N LYS A 42 20.64 29.14 -13.59
CA LYS A 42 19.34 28.79 -14.19
C LYS A 42 19.48 27.51 -15.02
N GLY A 43 18.76 26.46 -14.63
CA GLY A 43 18.75 25.17 -15.35
C GLY A 43 19.28 23.98 -14.55
N MET A 44 19.89 24.20 -13.39
CA MET A 44 20.13 23.11 -12.45
C MET A 44 18.81 22.80 -11.73
N GLN A 45 18.15 21.71 -12.14
CA GLN A 45 16.99 21.18 -11.42
C GLN A 45 17.45 20.77 -10.02
N GLY A 46 16.80 21.30 -8.98
CA GLY A 46 17.05 20.86 -7.60
C GLY A 46 16.73 19.38 -7.45
N GLU A 47 17.37 18.71 -6.49
CA GLU A 47 17.09 17.29 -6.25
C GLU A 47 15.60 17.11 -5.88
N PRO A 48 14.94 16.04 -6.38
CA PRO A 48 13.61 15.68 -5.92
C PRO A 48 13.60 15.57 -4.40
N GLY A 49 12.55 16.12 -3.77
CA GLY A 49 12.37 15.99 -2.32
C GLY A 49 12.32 14.52 -1.87
N PRO A 50 12.60 14.24 -0.59
CA PRO A 50 12.53 12.88 -0.07
C PRO A 50 11.13 12.30 -0.27
N LYS A 51 11.08 11.00 -0.57
CA LYS A 51 9.82 10.26 -0.60
C LYS A 51 9.22 10.28 0.81
N GLY A 52 7.93 10.61 0.92
CA GLY A 52 7.22 10.60 2.21
C GLY A 52 7.21 9.23 2.86
N ASP A 53 7.05 9.21 4.19
CA ASP A 53 7.04 7.99 4.99
C ASP A 53 5.91 7.04 4.57
N LYS A 54 6.19 5.75 4.67
CA LYS A 54 5.16 4.73 4.50
C LYS A 54 4.24 4.78 5.71
N GLY A 55 2.94 4.94 5.49
CA GLY A 55 1.95 4.92 6.56
C GLY A 55 1.99 3.60 7.35
N ASP A 56 1.64 3.70 8.63
CA ASP A 56 1.58 2.55 9.53
C ASP A 56 0.54 1.53 9.09
N LYS A 57 0.84 0.25 9.35
CA LYS A 57 -0.15 -0.80 9.17
C LYS A 57 -1.17 -0.69 10.31
N GLY A 58 -2.45 -0.62 9.97
CA GLY A 58 -3.53 -0.61 10.96
C GLY A 58 -3.55 -1.88 11.80
N ASP A 59 -4.07 -1.77 13.02
CA ASP A 59 -4.19 -2.88 13.95
C ASP A 59 -5.18 -3.95 13.43
N PRO A 60 -4.97 -5.24 13.77
CA PRO A 60 -5.96 -6.28 13.49
C PRO A 60 -7.30 -5.98 14.16
N ALA A 61 -8.40 -6.25 13.45
CA ALA A 61 -9.73 -6.16 14.04
C ALA A 61 -9.90 -7.24 15.13
N VAL A 62 -10.28 -6.83 16.33
CA VAL A 62 -10.66 -7.72 17.43
C VAL A 62 -12.17 -7.89 17.40
N ILE A 63 -12.65 -9.11 17.24
CA ILE A 63 -14.08 -9.45 17.32
C ILE A 63 -14.34 -10.06 18.70
N GLU A 64 -15.04 -9.32 19.55
CA GLU A 64 -15.42 -9.79 20.89
C GLU A 64 -16.67 -10.67 20.84
N GLU A 65 -16.92 -11.43 21.91
CA GLU A 65 -18.12 -12.25 22.02
C GLU A 65 -19.39 -11.38 21.92
N LYS A 66 -20.36 -11.80 21.10
CA LYS A 66 -21.63 -11.08 20.85
C LYS A 66 -21.48 -9.67 20.24
N SER A 67 -20.29 -9.29 19.75
CA SER A 67 -20.06 -7.98 19.12
C SER A 67 -20.70 -7.83 17.75
N ILE A 68 -20.92 -8.94 17.02
CA ILE A 68 -21.61 -8.96 15.73
C ILE A 68 -23.06 -9.36 15.94
N THR A 69 -23.98 -8.42 15.76
CA THR A 69 -25.43 -8.67 15.79
C THR A 69 -26.00 -8.79 14.38
N HIS A 70 -27.17 -9.42 14.25
CA HIS A 70 -27.83 -9.60 12.95
C HIS A 70 -28.21 -8.28 12.26
N GLU A 71 -28.37 -7.20 13.04
CA GLU A 71 -28.69 -5.85 12.54
C GLU A 71 -27.51 -5.19 11.81
N MET A 72 -26.27 -5.61 12.12
CA MET A 72 -25.06 -5.13 11.46
C MET A 72 -24.83 -5.80 10.10
N LEU A 73 -25.63 -6.80 9.76
CA LEU A 73 -25.49 -7.62 8.57
C LEU A 73 -26.56 -7.21 7.57
N GLY A 74 -26.15 -6.96 6.33
CA GLY A 74 -27.09 -6.74 5.23
C GLY A 74 -27.90 -8.00 4.91
N ASP A 75 -29.03 -7.82 4.24
CA ASP A 75 -29.87 -8.93 3.79
C ASP A 75 -29.08 -9.91 2.90
N ASN A 76 -29.22 -11.20 3.19
CA ASN A 76 -28.55 -12.29 2.45
C ASN A 76 -27.01 -12.18 2.37
N ILE A 77 -26.37 -11.45 3.29
CA ILE A 77 -24.91 -11.27 3.28
C ILE A 77 -24.16 -12.54 3.71
N VAL A 78 -24.75 -13.34 4.60
CA VAL A 78 -24.09 -14.52 5.16
C VAL A 78 -24.25 -15.71 4.21
N ARG A 79 -23.14 -16.12 3.60
CA ARG A 79 -23.10 -17.30 2.70
C ARG A 79 -22.73 -18.56 3.46
N SER A 80 -23.45 -19.65 3.23
CA SER A 80 -23.25 -20.91 3.95
C SER A 80 -21.84 -21.51 3.80
N ASN A 81 -21.19 -21.34 2.65
CA ASN A 81 -19.81 -21.79 2.42
C ASN A 81 -18.75 -21.02 3.23
N ASN A 82 -19.12 -19.88 3.82
CA ASN A 82 -18.27 -19.08 4.69
C ASN A 82 -18.54 -19.36 6.18
N ILE A 83 -19.53 -20.18 6.51
CA ILE A 83 -19.88 -20.55 7.88
C ILE A 83 -19.14 -21.83 8.24
N GLY A 84 -18.29 -21.79 9.27
CA GLY A 84 -17.54 -22.96 9.73
C GLY A 84 -18.43 -24.00 10.42
N THR A 85 -17.97 -25.25 10.47
CA THR A 85 -18.61 -26.30 11.27
C THR A 85 -18.68 -25.85 12.74
N GLY A 86 -19.89 -25.91 13.32
CA GLY A 86 -20.14 -25.48 14.70
C GLY A 86 -20.49 -23.99 14.87
N SER A 87 -20.39 -23.16 13.81
CA SER A 87 -20.79 -21.75 13.89
C SER A 87 -22.31 -21.57 14.00
N VAL A 88 -23.12 -22.53 13.56
CA VAL A 88 -24.58 -22.54 13.74
C VAL A 88 -24.94 -23.66 14.72
N LEU A 89 -25.39 -23.27 15.91
CA LEU A 89 -25.91 -24.21 16.89
C LEU A 89 -27.39 -24.48 16.63
N LEU A 90 -27.81 -25.75 16.68
CA LEU A 90 -29.20 -26.16 16.47
C LEU A 90 -30.18 -25.42 17.41
N VAL A 91 -29.76 -25.19 18.65
CA VAL A 91 -30.55 -24.48 19.66
C VAL A 91 -30.88 -23.03 19.25
N ASN A 92 -30.05 -22.42 18.40
CA ASN A 92 -30.21 -21.05 17.92
C ASN A 92 -31.07 -20.95 16.64
N LEU A 93 -31.49 -22.07 16.04
CA LEU A 93 -32.41 -22.03 14.90
C LEU A 93 -33.81 -21.55 15.33
N ASN A 94 -34.50 -20.88 14.42
CA ASN A 94 -35.88 -20.43 14.67
C ASN A 94 -36.85 -21.62 14.76
N SER A 95 -38.05 -21.37 15.32
CA SER A 95 -39.07 -22.40 15.54
C SER A 95 -39.59 -23.02 14.23
N GLU A 96 -39.71 -22.24 13.15
CA GLU A 96 -40.21 -22.74 11.87
C GLU A 96 -39.26 -23.78 11.25
N VAL A 97 -37.95 -23.50 11.27
CA VAL A 97 -36.92 -24.42 10.77
C VAL A 97 -36.87 -25.68 11.64
N LYS A 98 -36.96 -25.53 12.97
CA LYS A 98 -37.03 -26.67 13.89
C LYS A 98 -38.24 -27.56 13.60
N ALA A 99 -39.43 -26.97 13.44
CA ALA A 99 -40.64 -27.70 13.11
C ALA A 99 -40.51 -28.51 11.80
N LYS A 100 -39.91 -27.92 10.76
CA LYS A 100 -39.64 -28.65 9.50
C LYS A 100 -38.73 -29.85 9.71
N PHE A 101 -37.70 -29.74 10.57
CA PHE A 101 -36.84 -30.88 10.88
C PHE A 101 -37.56 -31.96 11.67
N ASP A 102 -38.40 -31.59 12.64
CA ASP A 102 -39.20 -32.55 13.41
C ASP A 102 -40.18 -33.30 12.49
N ASP A 103 -40.85 -32.60 11.58
CA ASP A 103 -41.74 -33.19 10.58
C ASP A 103 -40.99 -34.15 9.63
N LEU A 104 -39.79 -33.78 9.20
CA LEU A 104 -38.94 -34.65 8.38
C LEU A 104 -38.50 -35.90 9.14
N GLN A 105 -38.14 -35.75 10.42
CA GLN A 105 -37.75 -36.88 11.27
C GLN A 105 -38.92 -37.86 11.42
N LYS A 106 -40.13 -37.36 11.63
CA LYS A 106 -41.34 -38.17 11.69
C LYS A 106 -41.56 -38.96 10.39
N GLN A 107 -41.43 -38.31 9.23
CA GLN A 107 -41.56 -38.99 7.93
C GLN A 107 -40.49 -40.09 7.76
N ILE A 108 -39.26 -39.85 8.20
CA ILE A 108 -38.18 -40.85 8.17
C ILE A 108 -38.54 -42.06 9.04
N ASP A 109 -39.08 -41.84 10.24
CA ASP A 109 -39.42 -42.91 11.16
C ASP A 109 -40.60 -43.75 10.65
N GLU A 110 -41.61 -43.11 10.03
CA GLU A 110 -42.71 -43.80 9.35
C GLU A 110 -42.21 -44.66 8.17
N LEU A 111 -41.29 -44.14 7.35
CA LEU A 111 -40.67 -44.89 6.25
C LEU A 111 -39.87 -46.10 6.74
N LYS A 112 -39.09 -45.94 7.83
CA LYS A 112 -38.35 -47.04 8.45
C LYS A 112 -39.27 -48.10 9.05
N GLY A 113 -40.34 -47.67 9.71
CA GLY A 113 -41.36 -48.58 10.25
C GLY A 113 -42.05 -49.40 9.16
N SER A 114 -42.38 -48.76 8.03
CA SER A 114 -42.99 -49.43 6.88
C SER A 114 -42.06 -50.45 6.21
N GLN A 115 -40.75 -50.20 6.14
CA GLN A 115 -39.75 -51.13 5.59
C GLN A 115 -39.52 -52.35 6.47
N ALA A 116 -39.73 -52.23 7.79
CA ALA A 116 -39.59 -53.37 8.72
C ALA A 116 -40.81 -54.32 8.71
N SER A 117 -41.95 -53.87 8.15
CA SER A 117 -43.20 -54.63 8.09
C SER A 117 -43.48 -55.33 6.75
N SER A 118 -42.56 -55.24 5.80
CA SER A 118 -42.61 -55.85 4.46
C SER A 118 -41.44 -56.78 4.24
#